data_AF-A0A183HWE0-F1
#
_entry.id   AF-A0A183HWE0-F1
#
_cell.length_a   1.000
_cell.length_b   1.000
_cell.length_c   1.000
_cell.angle_alpha   90.00
_cell.angle_beta   90.00
_cell.angle_gamma   90.00
#
_symmetry.space_group_name_H-M   'P 1'
#
loop_
_entity.id
_entity.type
_entity.pdbx_description
1 polymer ?
#
loop_
_entity_poly.entity_id
_entity_poly.type
_entity_poly.pdbx_seq_one_letter_code
_entity_poly.pdbx_strand_id
1 'polypeptide(L)'
;MNGRGKANGAVGDQTFSKFLFNKDKGTCLGRTAKSWVQILAFYLVFYSLLIAFWIGCLAIFLSTLDDKVPRYYGKGTIIGVNP
;
A
#
# COMPACT_ATOMS: atom_id res chain seq x y z
N MET A 1 -35.31 10.91 -42.07
CA MET A 1 -34.90 9.56 -41.60
C MET A 1 -33.59 9.73 -40.84
N ASN A 2 -33.68 9.84 -39.50
CA ASN A 2 -33.31 8.80 -38.54
C ASN A 2 -31.80 8.48 -38.50
N GLY A 3 -31.18 8.86 -37.39
CA GLY A 3 -29.79 8.53 -37.06
C GLY A 3 -29.41 9.05 -35.68
N ARG A 4 -30.16 8.65 -34.64
CA ARG A 4 -29.71 8.81 -33.24
C ARG A 4 -28.35 8.11 -33.09
N GLY A 5 -27.34 8.83 -32.64
CA GLY A 5 -26.03 8.26 -32.34
C GLY A 5 -25.41 8.95 -31.14
N LYS A 6 -25.69 8.43 -29.94
CA LYS A 6 -24.96 8.75 -28.71
C LYS A 6 -23.45 8.72 -28.95
N ALA A 7 -22.71 9.79 -28.62
CA ALA A 7 -21.26 9.65 -28.39
C ALA A 7 -20.59 10.76 -27.55
N ASN A 8 -21.20 11.92 -27.31
CA ASN A 8 -20.46 13.03 -26.66
C ASN A 8 -20.14 12.81 -25.17
N GLY A 9 -20.78 11.85 -24.50
CA GLY A 9 -20.42 11.44 -23.13
C GLY A 9 -19.34 10.36 -23.08
N ALA A 10 -19.07 9.65 -24.19
CA ALA A 10 -18.12 8.54 -24.22
C ALA A 10 -16.74 8.94 -24.75
N VAL A 11 -16.58 10.12 -25.37
CA VAL A 11 -15.27 10.59 -25.87
C VAL A 11 -14.32 10.87 -24.70
N GLY A 12 -14.81 11.42 -23.58
CA GLY A 12 -14.03 11.63 -22.36
C GLY A 12 -13.57 10.30 -21.76
N ASP A 13 -14.51 9.41 -21.44
CA ASP A 13 -14.22 8.12 -20.81
C ASP A 13 -13.33 7.21 -21.69
N GLN A 14 -13.54 7.20 -23.00
CA GLN A 14 -12.68 6.46 -23.92
C GLN A 14 -11.27 7.07 -24.04
N THR A 15 -11.12 8.38 -23.88
CA THR A 15 -9.80 9.04 -23.89
C THR A 15 -9.04 8.76 -22.60
N PHE A 16 -9.68 8.90 -21.44
CA PHE A 16 -9.08 8.55 -20.14
C PHE A 16 -8.75 7.05 -20.05
N SER A 17 -9.64 6.18 -20.52
CA SER A 17 -9.41 4.73 -20.55
C SER A 17 -8.29 4.33 -21.52
N LYS A 18 -8.18 4.96 -22.70
CA LYS A 18 -7.04 4.78 -23.62
C LYS A 18 -5.73 5.33 -23.07
N PHE A 19 -5.78 6.38 -22.25
CA PHE A 19 -4.62 6.94 -21.56
C PHE A 19 -4.12 6.03 -20.44
N LEU A 20 -5.05 5.41 -19.69
CA LEU A 20 -4.77 4.40 -18.68
C LEU A 20 -4.24 3.10 -19.31
N PHE A 21 -4.90 2.60 -20.35
CA PHE A 21 -4.59 1.31 -20.97
C PHE A 21 -4.67 1.39 -22.49
N ASN A 22 -3.51 1.46 -23.14
CA ASN A 22 -3.44 1.44 -24.59
C ASN A 22 -3.25 0.01 -25.10
N LYS A 23 -4.36 -0.64 -25.50
CA LYS A 23 -4.37 -2.03 -26.01
C LYS A 23 -3.45 -2.23 -27.22
N ASP A 24 -3.28 -1.23 -28.08
CA ASP A 24 -2.48 -1.35 -29.32
C ASP A 24 -0.98 -1.42 -29.07
N LYS A 25 -0.49 -0.83 -27.97
CA LYS A 25 0.93 -0.81 -27.61
C LYS A 25 1.26 -1.62 -26.35
N GLY A 26 0.25 -2.16 -25.65
CA GLY A 26 0.44 -2.87 -24.38
C GLY A 26 1.07 -1.99 -23.29
N THR A 27 0.87 -0.68 -23.39
CA THR A 27 1.39 0.30 -22.43
C THR A 27 0.28 0.74 -21.48
N CYS A 28 0.56 0.64 -20.19
CA CYS A 28 -0.30 1.14 -19.13
C CYS A 28 0.34 2.42 -18.58
N LEU A 29 -0.40 3.54 -18.55
CA LEU A 29 0.07 4.82 -17.98
C LEU A 29 1.44 5.28 -18.52
N GLY A 30 1.68 5.08 -19.83
CA GLY A 30 2.92 5.53 -20.49
C GLY A 30 4.16 4.64 -20.27
N ARG A 31 4.04 3.48 -19.59
CA ARG A 31 5.12 2.48 -19.48
C ARG A 31 4.69 1.11 -19.99
N THR A 32 5.62 0.34 -20.52
CA THR A 32 5.39 -1.03 -21.01
C THR A 32 5.05 -1.95 -19.85
N ALA A 33 4.12 -2.90 -20.06
CA ALA A 33 3.73 -3.89 -19.04
C ALA A 33 4.92 -4.62 -18.39
N LYS A 34 6.00 -4.87 -19.15
CA LYS A 34 7.24 -5.48 -18.63
C LYS A 34 7.91 -4.65 -17.53
N SER A 35 7.99 -3.32 -17.69
CA SER A 35 8.57 -2.43 -16.68
C SER A 35 7.68 -2.36 -15.44
N TRP A 36 6.37 -2.36 -15.61
CA TRP A 36 5.40 -2.44 -14.52
C TRP A 36 5.58 -3.70 -13.68
N VAL A 37 5.65 -4.87 -14.31
CA VAL A 37 5.87 -6.14 -13.61
C VAL A 37 7.20 -6.13 -12.86
N GLN A 38 8.27 -5.60 -13.46
CA GLN A 38 9.57 -5.52 -12.81
C GLN A 38 9.56 -4.62 -11.56
N ILE A 39 8.90 -3.45 -11.63
CA ILE A 39 8.73 -2.55 -10.50
C ILE A 39 7.89 -3.22 -9.40
N LEU A 40 6.75 -3.80 -9.76
CA LEU A 40 5.87 -4.47 -8.81
C LEU A 40 6.56 -5.66 -8.13
N ALA A 41 7.28 -6.49 -8.89
CA ALA A 41 8.02 -7.61 -8.33
C ALA A 41 9.11 -7.15 -7.36
N PHE A 42 9.85 -6.10 -7.72
CA PHE A 42 10.85 -5.50 -6.83
C PHE A 42 10.20 -5.00 -5.52
N TYR A 43 9.11 -4.24 -5.62
CA TYR A 43 8.42 -3.71 -4.43
C TYR A 43 7.80 -4.82 -3.57
N LEU A 44 7.23 -5.86 -4.17
CA LEU A 44 6.68 -7.00 -3.42
C LEU A 44 7.74 -7.67 -2.54
N VAL A 45 8.92 -7.96 -3.11
CA VAL A 45 10.03 -8.57 -2.35
C VAL A 45 10.57 -7.59 -1.32
N PHE A 46 10.73 -6.32 -1.68
CA PHE A 46 11.21 -5.30 -0.74
C PHE A 46 10.28 -5.14 0.46
N TYR A 47 8.98 -5.01 0.23
CA TYR A 47 8.00 -4.84 1.29
C TYR A 47 7.81 -6.11 2.13
N SER A 48 7.95 -7.31 1.56
CA SER A 48 7.88 -8.54 2.37
C SER A 48 9.02 -8.63 3.38
N LEU A 49 10.25 -8.27 2.97
CA LEU A 49 11.41 -8.18 3.85
C LEU A 49 11.23 -7.09 4.91
N LEU A 50 10.69 -5.93 4.52
CA LEU A 50 10.42 -4.83 5.45
C LEU A 50 9.40 -5.22 6.52
N ILE A 51 8.31 -5.90 6.14
CA ILE A 51 7.29 -6.39 7.06
C ILE A 51 7.89 -7.45 7.99
N ALA A 52 8.67 -8.39 7.47
CA ALA A 52 9.33 -9.41 8.28
C ALA A 52 10.30 -8.79 9.30
N PHE A 53 11.10 -7.80 8.89
CA PHE A 53 11.98 -7.05 9.77
C PHE A 53 11.20 -6.33 10.87
N TRP A 54 10.13 -5.63 10.52
CA TRP A 54 9.31 -4.89 11.47
C TRP A 54 8.63 -5.80 12.49
N ILE A 55 8.07 -6.93 12.03
CA ILE A 55 7.49 -7.95 12.92
C ILE A 55 8.57 -8.53 13.83
N GLY A 56 9.77 -8.80 13.32
CA GLY A 56 10.91 -9.26 14.12
C GLY A 56 11.28 -8.27 15.23
N CYS A 57 11.37 -6.97 14.91
CA CYS A 57 11.60 -5.93 15.91
C CYS A 57 10.50 -5.90 16.98
N LEU A 58 9.23 -6.02 16.59
CA LEU A 58 8.13 -6.09 17.55
C LEU A 58 8.15 -7.36 18.40
N ALA A 59 8.44 -8.52 17.81
CA ALA A 59 8.51 -9.78 18.53
C ALA A 59 9.59 -9.76 19.61
N ILE A 60 10.77 -9.22 19.28
CA ILE A 60 11.86 -9.02 20.25
C ILE A 60 11.41 -8.02 21.33
N PHE A 61 10.83 -6.88 20.94
CA PHE A 61 10.35 -5.88 21.89
C PHE A 61 9.33 -6.46 22.87
N LEU A 62 8.34 -7.21 22.38
CA LEU A 62 7.34 -7.89 23.20
C LEU A 62 7.97 -8.95 24.11
N SER A 63 8.99 -9.67 23.64
CA SER A 63 9.74 -10.63 24.47
C SER A 63 10.51 -9.96 25.61
N THR A 64 10.76 -8.65 25.53
CA THR A 64 11.37 -7.88 26.63
C THR A 64 10.35 -7.26 27.58
N LEU A 65 9.05 -7.39 27.31
CA LEU A 65 7.98 -6.94 28.20
C LEU A 65 7.51 -8.11 29.07
N ASP A 66 7.17 -7.81 30.31
CA ASP A 66 6.54 -8.76 31.21
C ASP A 66 5.03 -8.76 30.97
N ASP A 67 4.43 -9.93 30.72
CA ASP A 67 3.00 -10.07 30.42
C ASP A 67 2.08 -9.75 31.62
N LYS A 68 2.63 -9.78 32.84
CA LYS A 68 1.85 -9.63 34.08
C LYS A 68 1.92 -8.24 34.67
N VAL A 69 3.01 -7.50 34.43
CA VAL A 69 3.18 -6.16 34.98
C VAL A 69 3.72 -5.18 33.92
N PRO A 70 3.04 -4.03 33.73
CA PRO A 70 3.52 -3.01 32.81
C PRO A 70 4.88 -2.48 33.25
N ARG A 71 5.83 -2.44 32.31
CA ARG A 71 7.22 -2.04 32.56
C ARG A 71 7.36 -0.64 33.17
N TYR A 72 6.40 0.24 32.91
CA TYR A 72 6.34 1.59 33.47
C TYR A 72 5.05 1.77 34.26
N TYR A 73 5.06 1.34 35.52
CA TYR A 73 3.94 1.51 36.45
C TYR A 73 4.44 1.57 37.90
N GLY A 74 3.76 2.36 38.75
CA GLY A 74 4.06 2.47 40.18
C GLY A 74 4.97 3.63 40.60
N LYS A 75 5.51 3.53 41.83
CA LYS A 75 6.19 4.60 42.61
C LYS A 75 7.41 5.25 41.96
N GLY A 76 7.97 4.65 40.89
CA GLY A 76 9.10 5.19 40.13
C GLY A 76 8.71 6.01 38.89
N THR A 77 7.42 6.18 38.62
CA THR A 77 6.91 6.95 37.47
C THR A 77 6.40 8.33 37.92
N ILE A 78 6.47 9.33 37.02
CA ILE A 78 6.08 10.74 37.27
C ILE A 78 4.61 10.88 37.71
N ILE A 79 3.80 9.86 37.44
CA ILE A 79 2.37 9.81 37.71
C ILE A 79 2.09 9.49 39.20
N GLY A 80 3.09 8.94 39.91
CA GLY A 80 2.97 8.56 41.31
C GLY A 80 1.96 7.44 41.54
N VAL A 81 1.99 6.86 42.75
CA VAL A 81 0.86 6.04 43.21
C VAL A 81 -0.22 6.99 43.67
N ASN A 82 -1.30 7.12 42.90
CA ASN A 82 -2.50 7.78 43.39
C ASN A 82 -3.04 6.94 44.57
N PRO A 83 -3.38 7.57 45.72
CA PRO A 83 -3.93 6.85 46.87
C PRO A 83 -5.24 6.12 46.52
#